data_AF-A0A962NAQ8-F1
#
_entry.id   AF-A0A962NAQ8-F1
#
_cell.length_a   1.000
_cell.length_b   1.000
_cell.length_c   1.000
_cell.angle_alpha   90.00
_cell.angle_beta   90.00
_cell.angle_gamma   90.00
#
_symmetry.space_group_name_H-M   'P 1'
#
loop_
_entity.id
_entity.type
_entity.pdbx_description
1 polymer ?
#
loop_
_entity_poly.entity_id
_entity_poly.type
_entity_poly.pdbx_seq_one_letter_code
_entity_poly.pdbx_strand_id
1 'polypeptide(L)'
;ARFAAHFDDAPVVEVEGRTWPVEVRWRPPPERGESNTVEQIVAAVDEISAEDPRGDVLVFLPGEREIRDAHLALDRRKYRETEVLALYARLSANEQDRVFRPGPKRRIVLATNVAETSLTVPRVKFVIDSGLARVNRYSPRTRVQRLQVEPISQAAAAQRAGRCGRTSAGICVRLYSDLDAQRRPEFTDPELLRSSLAGVILAMLDLRLGDPASFPFIDPPSRRLVHEGWEVLFELGAVDGQRRLTEVGRQMARLPIDVRLARLLIAAQDRASLSEALIIASALSIQDPRERPADRQGEADQKQAVWKDERSDFLAWINLWQDFEAAASELTVSGLRGWCADRLLSYPRMREWRELHRQLKLQLQGDGWSLNAEPASFELLHQAILTAFVSQVGERTDKQDYRGPRGRRFRPFPASALARSGGRWVMAAQLLETRQLYGLQMARIDPRWIEPLAGHLLERQHYEAHWDADQAQAWCYEDLLLYGLPIVRRRRVRLAPLDPAQARELFLRHGLVRGEWRIRHPVLAQHRQVFNEAQAKEEKLRRRGLLRDELEMAQWFDARLPAELNDGRSLLAWLRRADESQRQALRLQVTDLLIPEANDSEWERFPDRWQV
;
A
#
# COMPACT_ATOMS: atom_id res chain seq x y z
N ALA A 1 34.07 -10.60 -14.79
CA ALA A 1 34.78 -9.40 -14.29
C ALA A 1 34.14 -8.86 -13.00
N ARG A 2 32.91 -8.30 -13.00
CA ARG A 2 32.30 -7.69 -11.80
C ARG A 2 32.17 -8.61 -10.57
N PHE A 3 31.73 -9.86 -10.78
CA PHE A 3 31.62 -10.85 -9.70
C PHE A 3 33.00 -11.16 -9.08
N ALA A 4 34.00 -11.45 -9.93
CA ALA A 4 35.37 -11.70 -9.47
C ALA A 4 35.92 -10.52 -8.66
N ALA A 5 35.82 -9.29 -9.20
CA ALA A 5 36.28 -8.08 -8.53
C ALA A 5 35.58 -7.82 -7.18
N HIS A 6 34.32 -8.25 -7.03
CA HIS A 6 33.59 -8.14 -5.78
C HIS A 6 34.07 -9.14 -4.71
N PHE A 7 34.58 -10.29 -5.14
CA PHE A 7 35.07 -11.37 -4.27
C PHE A 7 36.60 -11.48 -4.38
N ASP A 8 37.30 -10.37 -4.15
CA ASP A 8 38.76 -10.30 -4.08
C ASP A 8 39.48 -10.89 -5.31
N ASP A 9 39.01 -10.51 -6.50
CA ASP A 9 39.50 -10.99 -7.80
C ASP A 9 39.48 -12.51 -7.93
N ALA A 10 38.41 -13.14 -7.45
CA ALA A 10 38.22 -14.60 -7.51
C ALA A 10 38.49 -15.16 -8.93
N PRO A 11 39.19 -16.31 -9.05
CA PRO A 11 39.50 -16.92 -10.34
C PRO A 11 38.25 -17.19 -11.18
N VAL A 12 38.31 -16.84 -12.48
CA VAL A 12 37.23 -17.09 -13.44
C VAL A 12 37.66 -18.24 -14.36
N VAL A 13 36.85 -19.31 -14.38
CA VAL A 13 37.03 -20.43 -15.30
C VAL A 13 35.98 -20.35 -16.40
N GLU A 14 36.43 -20.25 -17.64
CA GLU A 14 35.55 -20.28 -18.81
C GLU A 14 35.44 -21.73 -19.33
N VAL A 15 34.22 -22.25 -19.39
CA VAL A 15 33.94 -23.57 -19.94
C VAL A 15 33.16 -23.38 -21.23
N GLU A 16 33.82 -23.59 -22.35
CA GLU A 16 33.19 -23.42 -23.66
C GLU A 16 32.05 -24.44 -23.84
N GLY A 17 30.84 -23.92 -24.09
CA GLY A 17 29.69 -24.73 -24.45
C GLY A 17 29.75 -25.19 -25.91
N ARG A 18 29.15 -26.34 -26.21
CA ARG A 18 28.93 -26.77 -27.60
C ARG A 18 27.70 -26.06 -28.18
N THR A 19 27.87 -24.83 -28.64
CA THR A 19 26.83 -24.09 -29.39
C THR A 19 27.14 -24.11 -30.88
N TRP A 20 26.07 -24.22 -31.67
CA TRP A 20 26.16 -24.10 -33.12
C TRP A 20 26.14 -22.62 -33.54
N PRO A 21 26.72 -22.25 -34.70
CA PRO A 21 26.73 -20.87 -35.15
C PRO A 21 25.32 -20.32 -35.37
N VAL A 22 25.12 -19.05 -35.01
CA VAL A 22 23.87 -18.32 -35.19
C VAL A 22 24.11 -17.12 -36.12
N GLU A 23 23.45 -17.09 -37.26
CA GLU A 23 23.44 -15.95 -38.17
C GLU A 23 22.45 -14.89 -37.64
N VAL A 24 22.87 -13.63 -37.51
CA VAL A 24 22.00 -12.53 -37.06
C VAL A 24 21.64 -11.64 -38.25
N ARG A 25 20.33 -11.49 -38.51
CA ARG A 25 19.77 -10.63 -39.56
C ARG A 25 18.99 -9.47 -38.95
N TRP A 26 19.24 -8.26 -39.44
CA TRP A 26 18.58 -7.04 -38.94
C TRP A 26 17.45 -6.60 -39.88
N ARG A 27 16.26 -6.36 -39.33
CA ARG A 27 15.04 -5.94 -40.06
C ARG A 27 14.37 -4.77 -39.32
N PRO A 28 15.00 -3.59 -39.29
CA PRO A 28 14.44 -2.43 -38.60
C PRO A 28 13.08 -2.02 -39.19
N PRO A 29 12.21 -1.38 -38.39
CA PRO A 29 10.96 -0.83 -38.89
C PRO A 29 11.23 0.28 -39.93
N PRO A 30 10.34 0.46 -40.93
CA PRO A 30 10.48 1.54 -41.92
C PRO A 30 10.45 2.92 -41.25
N GLU A 31 11.28 3.85 -41.75
CA GLU A 31 11.44 5.20 -41.16
C GLU A 31 10.20 6.11 -41.30
N ARG A 32 9.25 5.78 -42.19
CA ARG A 32 8.02 6.53 -42.44
C ARG A 32 6.81 5.60 -42.45
N GLY A 33 5.85 5.85 -41.55
CA GLY A 33 4.60 5.09 -41.39
C GLY A 33 4.42 4.56 -39.97
N GLU A 34 3.18 4.24 -39.57
CA GLU A 34 2.94 3.44 -38.36
C GLU A 34 3.46 2.03 -38.62
N SER A 35 4.69 1.72 -38.19
CA SER A 35 5.25 0.38 -38.34
C SER A 35 4.43 -0.63 -37.54
N ASN A 36 3.82 -1.58 -38.25
CA ASN A 36 3.09 -2.67 -37.64
C ASN A 36 4.05 -3.83 -37.35
N THR A 37 4.44 -4.03 -36.08
CA THR A 37 5.30 -5.14 -35.65
C THR A 37 4.77 -6.50 -36.13
N VAL A 38 3.46 -6.66 -36.25
CA VAL A 38 2.85 -7.89 -36.77
C VAL A 38 3.21 -8.15 -38.23
N GLU A 39 3.22 -7.12 -39.09
CA GLU A 39 3.63 -7.25 -40.48
C GLU A 39 5.11 -7.60 -40.60
N GLN A 40 5.96 -7.00 -39.76
CA GLN A 40 7.38 -7.34 -39.70
C GLN A 40 7.62 -8.79 -39.29
N ILE A 41 6.87 -9.30 -38.29
CA ILE A 41 6.93 -10.71 -37.89
C ILE A 41 6.54 -11.61 -39.05
N VAL A 42 5.44 -11.30 -39.73
CA VAL A 42 4.95 -12.09 -40.86
C VAL A 42 5.99 -12.10 -41.98
N ALA A 43 6.55 -10.95 -42.34
CA ALA A 43 7.60 -10.86 -43.36
C ALA A 43 8.88 -11.63 -42.96
N ALA A 44 9.28 -11.57 -41.69
CA ALA A 44 10.40 -12.34 -41.18
C ALA A 44 10.13 -13.84 -41.20
N VAL A 45 8.89 -14.28 -40.92
CA VAL A 45 8.48 -15.69 -41.05
C VAL A 45 8.50 -16.13 -42.52
N ASP A 46 8.01 -15.30 -43.45
CA ASP A 46 8.07 -15.59 -44.89
C ASP A 46 9.52 -15.79 -45.35
N GLU A 47 10.43 -14.89 -44.93
CA GLU A 47 11.86 -14.95 -45.26
C GLU A 47 12.51 -16.26 -44.78
N ILE A 48 12.40 -16.60 -43.49
CA ILE A 48 12.99 -17.83 -42.96
C ILE A 48 12.30 -19.11 -43.48
N SER A 49 11.04 -19.00 -43.90
CA SER A 49 10.34 -20.13 -44.54
C SER A 49 10.86 -20.41 -45.95
N ALA A 50 11.42 -19.41 -46.63
CA ALA A 50 12.12 -19.60 -47.90
C ALA A 50 13.47 -20.31 -47.71
N GLU A 51 14.14 -20.12 -46.55
CA GLU A 51 15.39 -20.78 -46.18
C GLU A 51 15.19 -22.26 -45.80
N ASP A 52 14.27 -22.53 -44.87
CA ASP A 52 13.87 -23.90 -44.50
C ASP A 52 12.38 -23.92 -44.12
N PRO A 53 11.51 -24.46 -44.99
CA PRO A 53 10.07 -24.49 -44.75
C PRO A 53 9.65 -25.47 -43.64
N ARG A 54 10.57 -26.26 -43.06
CA ARG A 54 10.31 -27.19 -41.94
C ARG A 54 10.91 -26.75 -40.62
N GLY A 55 11.78 -25.74 -40.60
CA GLY A 55 12.44 -25.28 -39.38
C GLY A 55 11.48 -24.62 -38.39
N ASP A 56 11.46 -25.07 -37.14
CA ASP A 56 10.60 -24.46 -36.11
C ASP A 56 11.11 -23.05 -35.78
N VAL A 57 10.17 -22.13 -35.58
CA VAL A 57 10.40 -20.70 -35.35
C VAL A 57 9.98 -20.36 -33.92
N LEU A 58 10.83 -19.61 -33.21
CA LEU A 58 10.51 -19.01 -31.92
C LEU A 58 10.46 -17.49 -32.07
N VAL A 59 9.32 -16.87 -31.78
CA VAL A 59 9.12 -15.42 -31.89
C VAL A 59 9.00 -14.82 -30.50
N PHE A 60 9.89 -13.90 -30.14
CA PHE A 60 9.84 -13.19 -28.85
C PHE A 60 9.00 -11.92 -28.93
N LEU A 61 7.98 -11.82 -28.07
CA LEU A 61 7.04 -10.71 -27.99
C LEU A 61 6.88 -10.21 -26.54
N PRO A 62 6.52 -8.93 -26.34
CA PRO A 62 6.47 -8.35 -25.00
C PRO A 62 5.26 -8.81 -24.17
N GLY A 63 4.21 -9.38 -24.77
CA GLY A 63 3.02 -9.77 -24.02
C GLY A 63 1.95 -10.53 -24.80
N GLU A 64 0.91 -10.93 -24.07
CA GLU A 64 -0.23 -11.72 -24.56
C GLU A 64 -1.00 -11.04 -25.69
N ARG A 65 -1.17 -9.71 -25.62
CA ARG A 65 -1.86 -8.96 -26.67
C ARG A 65 -1.09 -9.06 -27.99
N GLU A 66 0.20 -8.79 -27.96
CA GLU A 66 1.06 -8.82 -29.14
C GLU A 66 1.16 -10.24 -29.70
N ILE A 67 1.21 -11.27 -28.83
CA ILE A 67 1.15 -12.68 -29.22
C ILE A 67 -0.14 -12.98 -29.98
N ARG A 68 -1.29 -12.55 -29.46
CA ARG A 68 -2.59 -12.81 -30.10
C ARG A 68 -2.70 -12.12 -31.46
N ASP A 69 -2.27 -10.86 -31.55
CA ASP A 69 -2.33 -10.08 -32.79
C ASP A 69 -1.42 -10.72 -33.87
N ALA A 70 -0.21 -11.17 -33.48
CA ALA A 70 0.68 -11.94 -34.35
C ALA A 70 0.11 -13.33 -34.74
N HIS A 71 -0.52 -14.03 -33.80
CA HIS A 71 -1.16 -15.33 -34.05
C HIS A 71 -2.23 -15.22 -35.13
N LEU A 72 -3.14 -14.25 -35.01
CA LEU A 72 -4.21 -14.03 -35.99
C LEU A 72 -3.66 -13.72 -37.39
N ALA A 73 -2.59 -12.94 -37.49
CA ALA A 73 -1.97 -12.62 -38.77
C ALA A 73 -1.25 -13.82 -39.40
N LEU A 74 -0.52 -14.60 -38.60
CA LEU A 74 0.18 -15.80 -39.08
C LEU A 74 -0.78 -16.92 -39.45
N ASP A 75 -1.88 -17.10 -38.72
CA ASP A 75 -2.88 -18.12 -39.04
C ASP A 75 -3.60 -17.85 -40.38
N ARG A 76 -3.69 -16.57 -40.80
CA ARG A 76 -4.20 -16.18 -42.13
C ARG A 76 -3.26 -16.56 -43.27
N ARG A 77 -1.96 -16.71 -43.01
CA ARG A 77 -0.97 -17.08 -44.05
C ARG A 77 -1.07 -18.55 -44.48
N LYS A 78 -1.67 -19.42 -43.65
CA LYS A 78 -1.91 -20.85 -43.95
C LYS A 78 -0.66 -21.57 -44.48
N TYR A 79 0.45 -21.44 -43.75
CA TYR A 79 1.68 -22.18 -44.05
C TYR A 79 1.44 -23.70 -44.04
N ARG A 80 2.03 -24.40 -45.03
CA ARG A 80 1.87 -25.86 -45.18
C ARG A 80 2.43 -26.60 -43.97
N GLU A 81 1.69 -27.61 -43.48
CA GLU A 81 2.09 -28.47 -42.35
C GLU A 81 2.67 -27.70 -41.14
N THR A 82 2.11 -26.52 -40.85
CA THR A 82 2.61 -25.62 -39.80
C THR A 82 1.51 -25.33 -38.76
N GLU A 83 1.88 -25.34 -37.48
CA GLU A 83 1.02 -24.89 -36.39
C GLU A 83 1.59 -23.62 -35.73
N VAL A 84 0.72 -22.67 -35.40
CA VAL A 84 1.07 -21.47 -34.64
C VAL A 84 0.66 -21.71 -33.19
N LEU A 85 1.61 -21.63 -32.27
CA LEU A 85 1.40 -21.89 -30.84
C LEU A 85 1.78 -20.66 -30.03
N ALA A 86 1.14 -20.45 -28.88
CA ALA A 86 1.49 -19.39 -27.93
C ALA A 86 2.23 -19.98 -26.72
N LEU A 87 3.12 -19.19 -26.11
CA LEU A 87 3.82 -19.55 -24.88
C LEU A 87 4.00 -18.33 -23.96
N TYR A 88 3.15 -18.20 -22.94
CA TYR A 88 3.26 -17.16 -21.92
C TYR A 88 2.73 -17.66 -20.57
N ALA A 89 3.15 -17.02 -19.48
CA ALA A 89 2.99 -17.53 -18.11
C ALA A 89 1.54 -17.78 -17.64
N ARG A 90 0.54 -17.16 -18.29
CA ARG A 90 -0.87 -17.33 -17.92
C ARG A 90 -1.55 -18.53 -18.61
N LEU A 91 -0.96 -19.10 -19.67
CA LEU A 91 -1.51 -20.27 -20.36
C LEU A 91 -1.72 -21.44 -19.41
N SER A 92 -2.72 -22.27 -19.70
CA SER A 92 -2.94 -23.51 -18.96
C SER A 92 -1.76 -24.46 -19.15
N ALA A 93 -1.55 -25.36 -18.18
CA ALA A 93 -0.45 -26.33 -18.25
C ALA A 93 -0.50 -27.18 -19.53
N ASN A 94 -1.70 -27.59 -19.95
CA ASN A 94 -1.90 -28.37 -21.17
C ASN A 94 -1.48 -27.60 -22.42
N GLU A 95 -1.77 -26.30 -22.50
CA GLU A 95 -1.37 -25.45 -23.64
C GLU A 95 0.15 -25.23 -23.67
N GLN A 96 0.78 -25.05 -22.52
CA GLN A 96 2.24 -24.95 -22.43
C GLN A 96 2.91 -26.27 -22.84
N ASP A 97 2.39 -27.41 -22.38
CA ASP A 97 2.92 -28.75 -22.71
C ASP A 97 2.93 -29.05 -24.21
N ARG A 98 1.96 -28.52 -24.98
CA ARG A 98 1.95 -28.66 -26.45
C ARG A 98 3.19 -28.06 -27.10
N VAL A 99 3.77 -27.01 -26.52
CA VAL A 99 5.00 -26.39 -27.03
C VAL A 99 6.22 -27.27 -26.74
N PHE A 100 6.19 -28.12 -25.72
CA PHE A 100 7.30 -29.01 -25.34
C PHE A 100 7.20 -30.41 -25.93
N ARG A 101 6.03 -30.81 -26.45
CA ARG A 101 5.81 -32.10 -27.11
C ARG A 101 5.60 -31.92 -28.62
N PRO A 102 6.68 -31.76 -29.40
CA PRO A 102 6.58 -31.52 -30.84
C PRO A 102 5.92 -32.68 -31.58
N GLY A 103 4.89 -32.38 -32.39
CA GLY A 103 4.38 -33.28 -33.41
C GLY A 103 5.23 -33.28 -34.69
N PRO A 104 4.78 -33.93 -35.78
CA PRO A 104 5.50 -33.97 -37.05
C PRO A 104 5.45 -32.63 -37.83
N LYS A 105 4.51 -31.75 -37.50
CA LYS A 105 4.34 -30.43 -38.13
C LYS A 105 5.45 -29.46 -37.72
N ARG A 106 5.71 -28.46 -38.57
CA ARG A 106 6.52 -27.28 -38.24
C ARG A 106 5.78 -26.43 -37.22
N ARG A 107 6.50 -25.78 -36.32
CA ARG A 107 5.89 -24.93 -35.29
C ARG A 107 6.39 -23.49 -35.38
N ILE A 108 5.46 -22.54 -35.25
CA ILE A 108 5.78 -21.14 -34.99
C ILE A 108 5.30 -20.83 -33.57
N VAL A 109 6.23 -20.75 -32.64
CA VAL A 109 5.97 -20.54 -31.21
C VAL A 109 6.11 -19.05 -30.91
N LEU A 110 5.01 -18.41 -30.51
CA LEU A 110 4.94 -17.01 -30.12
C LEU A 110 5.08 -16.91 -28.60
N ALA A 111 6.21 -16.42 -28.10
CA ALA A 111 6.57 -16.51 -26.70
C ALA A 111 6.93 -15.16 -26.06
N THR A 112 6.69 -15.04 -24.75
CA THR A 112 7.33 -13.98 -23.93
C THR A 112 8.74 -14.42 -23.49
N ASN A 113 9.36 -13.66 -22.58
CA ASN A 113 10.62 -14.01 -21.93
C ASN A 113 10.61 -15.36 -21.17
N VAL A 114 9.45 -16.03 -21.05
CA VAL A 114 9.35 -17.41 -20.53
C VAL A 114 10.24 -18.40 -21.31
N ALA A 115 10.43 -18.18 -22.62
CA ALA A 115 11.31 -19.00 -23.44
C ALA A 115 12.80 -18.56 -23.41
N GLU A 116 13.13 -17.46 -22.73
CA GLU A 116 14.45 -16.83 -22.77
C GLU A 116 15.47 -17.51 -21.86
N THR A 117 15.05 -18.05 -20.70
CA THR A 117 15.97 -18.64 -19.71
C THR A 117 15.53 -20.05 -19.33
N SER A 118 14.42 -20.17 -18.60
CA SER A 118 14.05 -21.36 -17.82
C SER A 118 13.48 -22.52 -18.65
N LEU A 119 13.01 -22.27 -19.87
CA LEU A 119 12.39 -23.30 -20.72
C LEU A 119 13.14 -23.42 -22.04
N THR A 120 13.34 -24.68 -22.46
CA THR A 120 13.96 -25.01 -23.75
C THR A 120 12.89 -25.53 -24.68
N VAL A 121 12.47 -24.69 -25.63
CA VAL A 121 11.58 -25.15 -26.71
C VAL A 121 12.42 -26.04 -27.65
N PRO A 122 12.04 -27.31 -27.86
CA PRO A 122 12.81 -28.22 -28.71
C PRO A 122 12.72 -27.81 -30.18
N ARG A 123 13.66 -28.28 -31.01
CA ARG A 123 13.69 -28.13 -32.49
C ARG A 123 13.74 -26.70 -33.05
N VAL A 124 13.89 -25.68 -32.21
CA VAL A 124 13.99 -24.29 -32.66
C VAL A 124 15.22 -24.13 -33.55
N LYS A 125 14.98 -23.76 -34.82
CA LYS A 125 16.02 -23.47 -35.81
C LYS A 125 16.07 -21.98 -36.16
N PHE A 126 14.96 -21.28 -35.96
CA PHE A 126 14.85 -19.85 -36.23
C PHE A 126 14.33 -19.08 -35.03
N VAL A 127 14.88 -17.89 -34.80
CA VAL A 127 14.39 -16.95 -33.81
C VAL A 127 14.00 -15.64 -34.50
N ILE A 128 12.85 -15.09 -34.15
CA ILE A 128 12.47 -13.72 -34.50
C ILE A 128 12.36 -12.94 -33.19
N ASP A 129 13.15 -11.89 -33.04
CA ASP A 129 13.20 -11.09 -31.81
C ASP A 129 12.64 -9.69 -32.05
N SER A 130 11.50 -9.38 -31.42
CA SER A 130 10.95 -8.02 -31.41
C SER A 130 11.86 -7.03 -30.70
N GLY A 131 12.80 -7.49 -29.88
CA GLY A 131 13.70 -6.66 -29.11
C GLY A 131 13.03 -5.98 -27.92
N LEU A 132 11.80 -6.35 -27.59
CA LEU A 132 11.02 -5.79 -26.50
C LEU A 132 10.72 -6.84 -25.42
N ALA A 133 10.54 -6.39 -24.19
CA ALA A 133 10.03 -7.18 -23.09
C ALA A 133 9.11 -6.34 -22.21
N ARG A 134 8.13 -6.98 -21.57
CA ARG A 134 7.35 -6.36 -20.51
C ARG A 134 8.00 -6.64 -19.17
N VAL A 135 8.45 -5.59 -18.50
CA VAL A 135 9.20 -5.66 -17.24
C VAL A 135 8.37 -5.04 -16.12
N ASN A 136 8.37 -5.69 -14.96
CA ASN A 136 7.78 -5.14 -13.75
C ASN A 136 8.78 -4.18 -13.10
N ARG A 137 8.41 -2.91 -12.97
CA ARG A 137 9.23 -1.85 -12.37
C ARG A 137 8.55 -1.35 -11.11
N TYR A 138 9.27 -1.34 -10.01
CA TYR A 138 8.84 -0.66 -8.79
C TYR A 138 9.18 0.83 -8.84
N SER A 139 8.22 1.69 -8.54
CA SER A 139 8.45 3.13 -8.40
C SER A 139 8.54 3.51 -6.92
N PRO A 140 9.72 3.88 -6.38
CA PRO A 140 9.85 4.27 -4.97
C PRO A 140 9.05 5.53 -4.63
N ARG A 141 8.82 6.42 -5.61
CA ARG A 141 8.04 7.65 -5.40
C ARG A 141 6.56 7.34 -5.18
N THR A 142 5.99 6.47 -6.02
CA THR A 142 4.56 6.16 -5.98
C THR A 142 4.27 4.90 -5.18
N ARG A 143 5.28 4.13 -4.74
CA ARG A 143 5.18 2.81 -4.08
C ARG A 143 4.22 1.87 -4.82
N VAL A 144 4.31 1.88 -6.15
CA VAL A 144 3.41 1.19 -7.06
C VAL A 144 4.25 0.39 -8.04
N GLN A 145 3.74 -0.79 -8.38
CA GLN A 145 4.28 -1.61 -9.45
C GLN A 145 3.73 -1.15 -10.80
N ARG A 146 4.60 -1.04 -11.80
CA ARG A 146 4.25 -0.65 -13.15
C ARG A 146 4.78 -1.67 -14.14
N LEU A 147 3.90 -2.13 -15.03
CA LEU A 147 4.27 -2.99 -16.14
C LEU A 147 4.59 -2.13 -17.36
N GLN A 148 5.87 -2.02 -17.69
CA GLN A 148 6.34 -1.23 -18.83
C GLN A 148 6.86 -2.16 -19.93
N VAL A 149 6.62 -1.78 -21.19
CA VAL A 149 7.27 -2.42 -22.34
C VAL A 149 8.52 -1.60 -22.64
N GLU A 150 9.68 -2.24 -22.60
CA GLU A 150 10.98 -1.61 -22.80
C GLU A 150 11.89 -2.45 -23.71
N PRO A 151 12.90 -1.83 -24.37
CA PRO A 151 13.92 -2.58 -25.10
C PRO A 151 14.70 -3.52 -24.18
N ILE A 152 15.02 -4.72 -24.69
CA ILE A 152 15.84 -5.69 -23.97
C ILE A 152 17.33 -5.31 -23.98
N SER A 153 18.08 -5.76 -22.96
CA SER A 153 19.54 -5.61 -22.92
C SER A 153 20.25 -6.42 -24.02
N GLN A 154 21.52 -6.10 -24.26
CA GLN A 154 22.35 -6.84 -25.21
C GLN A 154 22.51 -8.31 -24.80
N ALA A 155 22.73 -8.56 -23.51
CA ALA A 155 22.81 -9.92 -22.96
C ALA A 155 21.51 -10.71 -23.17
N ALA A 156 20.34 -10.10 -22.95
CA ALA A 156 19.05 -10.74 -23.23
C ALA A 156 18.87 -11.03 -24.73
N ALA A 157 19.23 -10.09 -25.61
CA ALA A 157 19.19 -10.28 -27.06
C ALA A 157 20.13 -11.41 -27.53
N ALA A 158 21.29 -11.57 -26.89
CA ALA A 158 22.22 -12.67 -27.14
C ALA A 158 21.64 -14.02 -26.65
N GLN A 159 21.03 -14.05 -25.45
CA GLN A 159 20.36 -15.25 -24.94
C GLN A 159 19.20 -15.70 -25.83
N ARG A 160 18.40 -14.76 -26.34
CA ARG A 160 17.31 -15.03 -27.30
C ARG A 160 17.85 -15.60 -28.60
N ALA A 161 18.89 -15.00 -29.17
CA ALA A 161 19.54 -15.50 -30.38
C ALA A 161 20.11 -16.92 -30.18
N GLY A 162 20.72 -17.20 -29.02
CA GLY A 162 21.25 -18.52 -28.67
C GLY A 162 20.20 -19.64 -28.65
N ARG A 163 18.89 -19.33 -28.65
CA ARG A 163 17.82 -20.34 -28.63
C ARG A 163 17.73 -21.14 -29.93
N CYS A 164 18.17 -20.59 -31.07
CA CYS A 164 18.25 -21.36 -32.32
C CYS A 164 19.60 -22.06 -32.57
N GLY A 165 20.63 -21.79 -31.78
CA GLY A 165 21.98 -22.37 -31.91
C GLY A 165 22.23 -23.63 -31.06
N ARG A 166 21.18 -24.32 -30.60
CA ARG A 166 21.31 -25.43 -29.64
C ARG A 166 21.49 -26.80 -30.27
N THR A 167 20.73 -27.09 -31.32
CA THR A 167 20.73 -28.41 -31.98
C THR A 167 21.41 -28.40 -33.34
N SER A 168 21.45 -27.25 -34.00
CA SER A 168 22.02 -27.04 -35.33
C SER A 168 22.34 -25.56 -35.54
N ALA A 169 22.99 -25.21 -36.66
CA ALA A 169 23.07 -23.83 -37.09
C ALA A 169 21.66 -23.23 -37.26
N GLY A 170 21.51 -21.95 -36.90
CA GLY A 170 20.22 -21.26 -36.88
C GLY A 170 20.32 -19.80 -37.28
N ILE A 171 19.17 -19.18 -37.57
CA ILE A 171 19.07 -17.76 -37.94
C ILE A 171 18.27 -17.02 -36.86
N CYS A 172 18.77 -15.87 -36.42
CA CYS A 172 18.08 -14.94 -35.55
C CYS A 172 17.77 -13.64 -36.31
N VAL A 173 16.50 -13.38 -36.57
CA VAL A 173 16.01 -12.14 -37.20
C VAL A 173 15.62 -11.15 -36.11
N ARG A 174 16.30 -10.01 -36.03
CA ARG A 174 16.02 -8.92 -35.08
C ARG A 174 15.20 -7.84 -35.77
N LEU A 175 14.04 -7.50 -35.21
CA LEU A 175 13.11 -6.51 -35.80
C LEU A 175 13.46 -5.05 -35.48
N TYR A 176 14.72 -4.79 -35.15
CA TYR A 176 15.30 -3.50 -34.78
C TYR A 176 16.64 -3.34 -35.49
N SER A 177 17.23 -2.13 -35.48
CA SER A 177 18.51 -1.87 -36.14
C SER A 177 19.69 -2.30 -35.28
N ASP A 178 20.83 -2.57 -35.92
CA ASP A 178 22.10 -2.79 -35.23
C ASP A 178 22.52 -1.57 -34.40
N LEU A 179 22.31 -0.35 -34.94
CA LEU A 179 22.55 0.90 -34.22
C LEU A 179 21.73 1.00 -32.92
N ASP A 180 20.44 0.62 -32.96
CA ASP A 180 19.61 0.57 -31.76
C ASP A 180 20.16 -0.46 -30.77
N ALA A 181 20.51 -1.65 -31.24
CA ALA A 181 21.06 -2.72 -30.40
C ALA A 181 22.33 -2.32 -29.65
N GLN A 182 23.26 -1.62 -30.30
CA GLN A 182 24.51 -1.15 -29.72
C GLN A 182 24.30 -0.06 -28.65
N ARG A 183 23.21 0.70 -28.73
CA ARG A 183 22.85 1.75 -27.75
C ARG A 183 22.17 1.20 -26.50
N ARG A 184 21.76 -0.07 -26.50
CA ARG A 184 21.07 -0.70 -25.36
C ARG A 184 22.05 -1.01 -24.23
N PRO A 185 21.58 -1.07 -22.97
CA PRO A 185 22.43 -1.50 -21.87
C PRO A 185 22.93 -2.92 -22.09
N GLU A 186 24.18 -3.17 -21.69
CA GLU A 186 24.82 -4.48 -21.83
C GLU A 186 24.05 -5.57 -21.06
N PHE A 187 23.64 -5.25 -19.83
CA PHE A 187 22.91 -6.15 -18.94
C PHE A 187 21.56 -5.57 -18.52
N THR A 188 20.62 -6.46 -18.18
CA THR A 188 19.34 -6.08 -17.57
C THR A 188 19.58 -5.69 -16.11
N ASP A 189 18.86 -4.67 -15.63
CA ASP A 189 18.95 -4.27 -14.22
C ASP A 189 18.63 -5.45 -13.27
N PRO A 190 19.46 -5.66 -12.23
CA PRO A 190 19.21 -6.69 -11.22
C PRO A 190 17.86 -6.52 -10.52
N GLU A 191 17.29 -7.64 -10.05
CA GLU A 191 16.00 -7.64 -9.36
C GLU A 191 15.98 -6.72 -8.13
N LEU A 192 17.09 -6.68 -7.39
CA LEU A 192 17.30 -5.82 -6.22
C LEU A 192 17.01 -4.34 -6.52
N LEU A 193 17.25 -3.87 -7.75
CA LEU A 193 17.07 -2.47 -8.14
C LEU A 193 15.65 -2.15 -8.64
N ARG A 194 14.82 -3.17 -8.83
CA ARG A 194 13.50 -3.05 -9.48
C ARG A 194 12.34 -3.59 -8.64
N SER A 195 12.60 -4.11 -7.45
CA SER A 195 11.60 -4.58 -6.48
C SER A 195 11.66 -3.77 -5.17
N SER A 196 10.72 -4.02 -4.25
CA SER A 196 10.75 -3.41 -2.91
C SER A 196 11.85 -4.04 -2.07
N LEU A 197 12.62 -3.21 -1.35
CA LEU A 197 13.69 -3.68 -0.47
C LEU A 197 13.22 -4.03 0.95
N ALA A 198 11.93 -3.86 1.28
CA ALA A 198 11.45 -4.05 2.64
C ALA A 198 11.78 -5.46 3.18
N GLY A 199 11.57 -6.52 2.38
CA GLY A 199 11.92 -7.90 2.76
C GLY A 199 13.42 -8.11 2.93
N VAL A 200 14.24 -7.55 2.02
CA VAL A 200 15.70 -7.64 2.10
C VAL A 200 16.21 -6.95 3.37
N ILE A 201 15.76 -5.72 3.64
CA ILE A 201 16.13 -4.96 4.83
C ILE A 201 15.71 -5.71 6.10
N LEU A 202 14.49 -6.27 6.13
CA LEU A 202 14.02 -7.03 7.29
C LEU A 202 14.92 -8.24 7.58
N ALA A 203 15.26 -9.02 6.55
CA ALA A 203 16.17 -10.16 6.68
C ALA A 203 17.57 -9.73 7.14
N MET A 204 18.10 -8.62 6.61
CA MET A 204 19.39 -8.08 7.04
C MET A 204 19.40 -7.66 8.51
N LEU A 205 18.30 -7.08 9.01
CA LEU A 205 18.18 -6.68 10.41
C LEU A 205 18.12 -7.90 11.34
N ASP A 206 17.36 -8.94 10.96
CA ASP A 206 17.26 -10.18 11.72
C ASP A 206 18.62 -10.91 11.80
N LEU A 207 19.35 -10.94 10.68
CA LEU A 207 20.71 -11.49 10.58
C LEU A 207 21.82 -10.57 11.12
N ARG A 208 21.48 -9.35 11.57
CA ARG A 208 22.41 -8.33 12.11
C ARG A 208 23.54 -7.95 11.16
N LEU A 209 23.22 -7.80 9.86
CA LEU A 209 24.19 -7.48 8.80
C LEU A 209 24.58 -5.99 8.69
N GLY A 210 24.12 -5.14 9.61
CA GLY A 210 24.43 -3.71 9.63
C GLY A 210 23.49 -2.85 8.78
N ASP A 211 23.89 -1.61 8.47
CA ASP A 211 23.08 -0.67 7.69
C ASP A 211 23.05 -1.09 6.20
N PRO A 212 21.86 -1.33 5.61
CA PRO A 212 21.73 -1.62 4.19
C PRO A 212 22.39 -0.61 3.26
N ALA A 213 22.53 0.66 3.66
CA ALA A 213 23.23 1.67 2.84
C ALA A 213 24.76 1.47 2.79
N SER A 214 25.32 0.72 3.75
CA SER A 214 26.76 0.42 3.86
C SER A 214 27.12 -1.01 3.45
N PHE A 215 26.12 -1.86 3.24
CA PHE A 215 26.31 -3.25 2.90
C PHE A 215 26.94 -3.41 1.50
N PRO A 216 27.95 -4.27 1.33
CA PRO A 216 28.66 -4.42 0.06
C PRO A 216 27.82 -5.26 -0.92
N PHE A 217 26.84 -4.66 -1.57
CA PHE A 217 26.13 -5.28 -2.69
C PHE A 217 26.98 -5.25 -3.97
N ILE A 218 26.87 -6.29 -4.82
CA ILE A 218 27.46 -6.29 -6.18
C ILE A 218 26.92 -5.11 -7.02
N ASP A 219 25.61 -4.88 -6.89
CA ASP A 219 24.86 -3.79 -7.51
C ASP A 219 24.14 -3.01 -6.40
N PRO A 220 24.74 -1.94 -5.83
CA PRO A 220 24.17 -1.25 -4.69
C PRO A 220 22.86 -0.53 -5.04
N PRO A 221 21.80 -0.70 -4.22
CA PRO A 221 20.55 0.02 -4.44
C PRO A 221 20.71 1.51 -4.16
N SER A 222 19.90 2.32 -4.84
CA SER A 222 19.86 3.76 -4.58
C SER A 222 19.41 4.05 -3.13
N ARG A 223 19.95 5.11 -2.52
CA ARG A 223 19.54 5.58 -1.17
C ARG A 223 18.03 5.78 -1.05
N ARG A 224 17.38 6.21 -2.14
CA ARG A 224 15.93 6.41 -2.20
C ARG A 224 15.17 5.09 -2.06
N LEU A 225 15.64 4.02 -2.70
CA LEU A 225 15.02 2.70 -2.62
C LEU A 225 15.21 2.10 -1.22
N VAL A 226 16.38 2.29 -0.60
CA VAL A 226 16.64 1.88 0.80
C VAL A 226 15.73 2.61 1.77
N HIS A 227 15.62 3.94 1.66
CA HIS A 227 14.73 4.74 2.51
C HIS A 227 13.26 4.32 2.37
N GLU A 228 12.82 4.01 1.14
CA GLU A 228 11.47 3.53 0.92
C GLU A 228 11.20 2.16 1.58
N GLY A 229 12.17 1.24 1.53
CA GLY A 229 12.06 -0.03 2.25
C GLY A 229 11.93 0.17 3.77
N TRP A 230 12.69 1.10 4.36
CA TRP A 230 12.54 1.49 5.77
C TRP A 230 11.15 2.03 6.10
N GLU A 231 10.62 2.89 5.23
CA GLU A 231 9.28 3.45 5.39
C GLU A 231 8.18 2.38 5.35
N VAL A 232 8.33 1.35 4.50
CA VAL A 232 7.40 0.22 4.47
C VAL A 232 7.50 -0.61 5.74
N LEU A 233 8.69 -0.86 6.25
CA LEU A 233 8.85 -1.58 7.52
C LEU A 233 8.28 -0.80 8.71
N PHE A 234 8.45 0.53 8.74
CA PHE A 234 7.85 1.39 9.75
C PHE A 234 6.31 1.40 9.62
N GLU A 235 5.79 1.48 8.39
CA GLU A 235 4.36 1.37 8.09
C GLU A 235 3.75 0.07 8.64
N LEU A 236 4.44 -1.06 8.46
CA LEU A 236 4.00 -2.36 8.95
C LEU A 236 4.21 -2.53 10.47
N GLY A 237 4.90 -1.60 11.12
CA GLY A 237 5.29 -1.71 12.54
C GLY A 237 6.39 -2.73 12.80
N ALA A 238 7.12 -3.15 11.76
CA ALA A 238 8.26 -4.06 11.86
C ALA A 238 9.49 -3.39 12.48
N VAL A 239 9.59 -2.06 12.34
CA VAL A 239 10.65 -1.24 12.95
C VAL A 239 10.04 -0.02 13.64
N ASP A 240 10.73 0.50 14.67
CA ASP A 240 10.36 1.75 15.34
C ASP A 240 10.89 2.99 14.61
N GLY A 241 10.60 4.19 15.14
CA GLY A 241 11.07 5.46 14.57
C GLY A 241 12.59 5.62 14.55
N GLN A 242 13.31 4.81 15.34
CA GLN A 242 14.77 4.74 15.39
C GLN A 242 15.32 3.60 14.53
N ARG A 243 14.50 2.98 13.66
CA ARG A 243 14.87 1.87 12.77
C ARG A 243 15.29 0.59 13.50
N ARG A 244 14.85 0.39 14.75
CA ARG A 244 15.12 -0.83 15.52
C ARG A 244 14.01 -1.84 15.30
N LEU A 245 14.39 -3.10 15.20
CA LEU A 245 13.48 -4.22 14.98
C LEU A 245 12.52 -4.41 16.18
N THR A 246 11.22 -4.33 15.93
CA THR A 246 10.17 -4.57 16.92
C THR A 246 9.92 -6.07 17.12
N GLU A 247 9.08 -6.44 18.08
CA GLU A 247 8.65 -7.84 18.22
C GLU A 247 7.88 -8.31 16.98
N VAL A 248 7.00 -7.47 16.45
CA VAL A 248 6.28 -7.73 15.18
C VAL A 248 7.29 -7.95 14.05
N GLY A 249 8.34 -7.13 13.95
CA GLY A 249 9.39 -7.29 12.95
C GLY A 249 10.14 -8.63 13.06
N ARG A 250 10.48 -9.06 14.28
CA ARG A 250 11.13 -10.36 14.52
C ARG A 250 10.25 -11.53 14.09
N GLN A 251 8.96 -11.47 14.41
CA GLN A 251 8.01 -12.50 13.97
C GLN A 251 7.87 -12.51 12.44
N MET A 252 7.78 -11.33 11.82
CA MET A 252 7.71 -11.21 10.36
C MET A 252 8.94 -11.82 9.66
N ALA A 253 10.15 -11.60 10.19
CA ALA A 253 11.40 -12.07 9.59
C ALA A 253 11.51 -13.61 9.52
N ARG A 254 10.80 -14.33 10.40
CA ARG A 254 10.78 -15.80 10.45
C ARG A 254 9.87 -16.42 9.40
N LEU A 255 8.93 -15.66 8.83
CA LEU A 255 7.95 -16.18 7.88
C LEU A 255 8.49 -16.08 6.44
N PRO A 256 8.47 -17.17 5.65
CA PRO A 256 9.03 -17.21 4.30
C PRO A 256 8.07 -16.63 3.23
N ILE A 257 7.49 -15.47 3.50
CA ILE A 257 6.51 -14.80 2.62
C ILE A 257 6.75 -13.28 2.59
N ASP A 258 6.05 -12.58 1.69
CA ASP A 258 6.09 -11.12 1.62
C ASP A 258 5.78 -10.47 2.98
N VAL A 259 6.51 -9.40 3.31
CA VAL A 259 6.42 -8.72 4.61
C VAL A 259 5.00 -8.21 4.93
N ARG A 260 4.19 -7.85 3.94
CA ARG A 260 2.80 -7.43 4.19
C ARG A 260 1.93 -8.63 4.56
N LEU A 261 2.13 -9.76 3.91
CA LEU A 261 1.41 -11.00 4.20
C LEU A 261 1.83 -11.57 5.57
N ALA A 262 3.12 -11.49 5.91
CA ALA A 262 3.60 -11.80 7.26
C ALA A 262 2.90 -10.92 8.32
N ARG A 263 2.79 -9.59 8.06
CA ARG A 263 2.10 -8.66 8.95
C ARG A 263 0.62 -9.00 9.13
N LEU A 264 -0.06 -9.41 8.06
CA LEU A 264 -1.46 -9.90 8.09
C LEU A 264 -1.59 -11.10 9.04
N LEU A 265 -0.75 -12.13 8.90
CA LEU A 265 -0.85 -13.33 9.73
C LEU A 265 -0.68 -13.01 11.22
N ILE A 266 0.28 -12.16 11.57
CA ILE A 266 0.48 -11.70 12.95
C ILE A 266 -0.77 -10.96 13.46
N ALA A 267 -1.31 -10.01 12.68
CA ALA A 267 -2.50 -9.26 13.07
C ALA A 267 -3.75 -10.14 13.23
N ALA A 268 -3.83 -11.23 12.46
CA ALA A 268 -4.95 -12.15 12.44
C ALA A 268 -4.97 -13.06 13.66
N GLN A 269 -3.80 -13.44 14.19
CA GLN A 269 -3.65 -14.15 15.46
C GLN A 269 -4.30 -13.34 16.61
N ASP A 270 -4.01 -12.04 16.71
CA ASP A 270 -4.58 -11.17 17.74
C ASP A 270 -6.10 -10.96 17.62
N ARG A 271 -6.67 -11.25 16.45
CA ARG A 271 -8.08 -10.98 16.08
C ARG A 271 -8.90 -12.24 15.88
N ALA A 272 -8.39 -13.41 16.28
CA ALA A 272 -9.05 -14.70 16.07
C ALA A 272 -9.54 -14.91 14.63
N SER A 273 -8.69 -14.55 13.65
CA SER A 273 -8.98 -14.65 12.20
C SER A 273 -7.85 -15.30 11.41
N LEU A 274 -7.00 -16.06 12.11
CA LEU A 274 -5.80 -16.66 11.53
C LEU A 274 -6.12 -17.71 10.47
N SER A 275 -7.18 -18.50 10.65
CA SER A 275 -7.62 -19.52 9.69
C SER A 275 -7.92 -18.91 8.32
N GLU A 276 -8.70 -17.84 8.30
CA GLU A 276 -9.08 -17.10 7.09
C GLU A 276 -7.90 -16.33 6.50
N ALA A 277 -7.12 -15.67 7.36
CA ALA A 277 -5.95 -14.91 6.93
C ALA A 277 -4.88 -15.81 6.30
N LEU A 278 -4.71 -17.04 6.78
CA LEU A 278 -3.78 -18.02 6.23
C LEU A 278 -4.16 -18.46 4.82
N ILE A 279 -5.45 -18.69 4.57
CA ILE A 279 -5.99 -18.95 3.23
C ILE A 279 -5.66 -17.79 2.29
N ILE A 280 -5.91 -16.55 2.73
CA ILE A 280 -5.65 -15.35 1.93
C ILE A 280 -4.15 -15.13 1.69
N ALA A 281 -3.31 -15.21 2.73
CA ALA A 281 -1.87 -14.97 2.63
C ALA A 281 -1.20 -15.99 1.69
N SER A 282 -1.57 -17.27 1.80
CA SER A 282 -1.07 -18.30 0.88
C SER A 282 -1.57 -18.09 -0.55
N ALA A 283 -2.83 -17.66 -0.75
CA ALA A 283 -3.38 -17.36 -2.08
C ALA A 283 -2.63 -16.21 -2.77
N LEU A 284 -2.37 -15.12 -2.04
CA LEU A 284 -1.71 -13.93 -2.58
C LEU A 284 -0.20 -14.12 -2.78
N SER A 285 0.37 -15.22 -2.28
CA SER A 285 1.78 -15.58 -2.46
C SER A 285 2.04 -16.40 -3.72
N ILE A 286 1.00 -16.92 -4.37
CA ILE A 286 1.10 -17.71 -5.60
C ILE A 286 0.48 -16.99 -6.80
N GLN A 287 0.66 -17.55 -7.99
CA GLN A 287 -0.08 -17.09 -9.15
C GLN A 287 -1.58 -17.46 -9.04
N ASP A 288 -2.47 -16.55 -9.45
CA ASP A 288 -3.92 -16.79 -9.40
C ASP A 288 -4.31 -18.10 -10.13
N PRO A 289 -4.97 -19.05 -9.43
CA PRO A 289 -5.42 -20.29 -10.02
C PRO A 289 -6.62 -20.11 -10.96
N ARG A 290 -7.35 -18.99 -10.89
CA ARG A 290 -8.46 -18.70 -11.78
C ARG A 290 -7.95 -18.35 -13.17
N GLU A 291 -8.39 -19.12 -14.15
CA GLU A 291 -8.08 -18.89 -15.55
C GLU A 291 -9.18 -18.04 -16.17
N ARG A 292 -8.77 -17.06 -16.98
CA ARG A 292 -9.70 -16.19 -17.72
C ARG A 292 -9.23 -16.04 -19.16
N PRO A 293 -9.38 -17.11 -19.99
CA PRO A 293 -8.94 -17.10 -21.38
C PRO A 293 -9.62 -15.99 -22.17
N ALA A 294 -8.92 -15.40 -23.14
CA ALA A 294 -9.41 -14.22 -23.88
C ALA A 294 -10.67 -14.51 -24.72
N ASP A 295 -10.82 -15.74 -25.19
CA ASP A 295 -11.94 -16.26 -25.97
C ASP A 295 -13.12 -16.73 -25.09
N ARG A 296 -12.87 -17.03 -23.81
CA ARG A 296 -13.88 -17.54 -22.85
C ARG A 296 -14.09 -16.64 -21.64
N GLN A 297 -13.85 -15.33 -21.78
CA GLN A 297 -13.96 -14.38 -20.65
C GLN A 297 -15.35 -14.36 -20.01
N GLY A 298 -16.41 -14.37 -20.83
CA GLY A 298 -17.79 -14.36 -20.32
C GLY A 298 -18.15 -15.64 -19.56
N GLU A 299 -17.68 -16.79 -20.04
CA GLU A 299 -17.87 -18.08 -19.37
C GLU A 299 -17.11 -18.13 -18.03
N ALA A 300 -15.86 -17.66 -18.01
CA ALA A 300 -15.08 -17.54 -16.78
C ALA A 300 -15.77 -16.61 -15.77
N ASP A 301 -16.24 -15.45 -16.21
CA ASP A 301 -16.94 -14.51 -15.34
C ASP A 301 -18.21 -15.14 -14.75
N GLN A 302 -18.97 -15.92 -15.53
CA GLN A 302 -20.18 -16.61 -15.08
C GLN A 302 -19.86 -17.74 -14.07
N LYS A 303 -18.92 -18.62 -14.42
CA LYS A 303 -18.58 -19.79 -13.58
C LYS A 303 -17.93 -19.40 -12.27
N GLN A 304 -17.11 -18.35 -12.28
CA GLN A 304 -16.36 -17.89 -11.10
C GLN A 304 -17.14 -16.85 -10.28
N ALA A 305 -18.32 -16.39 -10.75
CA ALA A 305 -19.17 -15.46 -10.01
C ALA A 305 -19.65 -16.03 -8.67
N VAL A 306 -19.80 -17.36 -8.57
CA VAL A 306 -20.30 -18.06 -7.38
C VAL A 306 -19.46 -17.80 -6.12
N TRP A 307 -18.17 -17.48 -6.28
CA TRP A 307 -17.29 -17.19 -5.14
C TRP A 307 -17.26 -15.71 -4.77
N LYS A 308 -17.80 -14.80 -5.59
CA LYS A 308 -17.69 -13.36 -5.33
C LYS A 308 -18.50 -12.96 -4.09
N ASP A 309 -17.93 -12.07 -3.28
CA ASP A 309 -18.65 -11.34 -2.22
C ASP A 309 -18.65 -9.85 -2.57
N GLU A 310 -19.83 -9.21 -2.49
CA GLU A 310 -20.01 -7.81 -2.88
C GLU A 310 -19.26 -6.79 -2.01
N ARG A 311 -18.77 -7.22 -0.85
CA ARG A 311 -18.04 -6.39 0.12
C ARG A 311 -16.54 -6.61 0.03
N SER A 312 -16.06 -7.74 -0.49
CA SER A 312 -14.65 -8.12 -0.43
C SER A 312 -14.22 -9.17 -1.45
N ASP A 313 -13.20 -8.83 -2.25
CA ASP A 313 -12.49 -9.79 -3.10
C ASP A 313 -11.66 -10.79 -2.26
N PHE A 314 -11.29 -10.47 -1.01
CA PHE A 314 -10.58 -11.40 -0.13
C PHE A 314 -11.46 -12.57 0.29
N LEU A 315 -12.75 -12.32 0.52
CA LEU A 315 -13.71 -13.39 0.80
C LEU A 315 -13.90 -14.32 -0.40
N ALA A 316 -13.70 -13.84 -1.62
CA ALA A 316 -13.76 -14.70 -2.80
C ALA A 316 -12.66 -15.77 -2.82
N TRP A 317 -11.50 -15.49 -2.22
CA TRP A 317 -10.47 -16.51 -2.01
C TRP A 317 -10.92 -17.55 -0.99
N ILE A 318 -11.53 -17.13 0.12
CA ILE A 318 -12.03 -18.07 1.14
C ILE A 318 -13.13 -18.95 0.57
N ASN A 319 -14.08 -18.37 -0.17
CA ASN A 319 -15.17 -19.11 -0.80
C ASN A 319 -14.64 -20.14 -1.81
N LEU A 320 -13.68 -19.76 -2.66
CA LEU A 320 -13.03 -20.68 -3.60
C LEU A 320 -12.30 -21.80 -2.87
N TRP A 321 -11.57 -21.47 -1.79
CA TRP A 321 -10.85 -22.46 -1.00
C TRP A 321 -11.79 -23.48 -0.37
N GLN A 322 -12.87 -23.04 0.26
CA GLN A 322 -13.85 -23.90 0.91
C GLN A 322 -14.54 -24.83 -0.10
N ASP A 323 -14.98 -24.30 -1.24
CA ASP A 323 -15.62 -25.06 -2.32
C ASP A 323 -14.64 -26.11 -2.90
N PHE A 324 -13.37 -25.73 -3.09
CA PHE A 324 -12.34 -26.65 -3.52
C PHE A 324 -12.04 -27.75 -2.49
N GLU A 325 -11.91 -27.42 -1.20
CA GLU A 325 -11.64 -28.41 -0.14
C GLU A 325 -12.81 -29.40 0.00
N ALA A 326 -14.06 -28.92 -0.08
CA ALA A 326 -15.24 -29.77 -0.10
C ALA A 326 -15.18 -30.75 -1.28
N ALA A 327 -14.97 -30.24 -2.50
CA ALA A 327 -14.82 -31.08 -3.69
C ALA A 327 -13.65 -32.08 -3.58
N ALA A 328 -12.53 -31.65 -2.98
CA ALA A 328 -11.35 -32.50 -2.79
C ALA A 328 -11.55 -33.62 -1.75
N SER A 329 -12.49 -33.44 -0.82
CA SER A 329 -12.85 -34.46 0.17
C SER A 329 -13.78 -35.55 -0.40
N GLU A 330 -14.58 -35.20 -1.41
CA GLU A 330 -15.58 -36.10 -2.01
C GLU A 330 -15.10 -36.77 -3.30
N LEU A 331 -14.33 -36.05 -4.12
CA LEU A 331 -13.97 -36.50 -5.46
C LEU A 331 -12.61 -37.21 -5.49
N THR A 332 -12.49 -38.16 -6.43
CA THR A 332 -11.19 -38.73 -6.79
C THR A 332 -10.30 -37.66 -7.43
N VAL A 333 -8.98 -37.91 -7.51
CA VAL A 333 -8.01 -37.00 -8.16
C VAL A 333 -8.43 -36.66 -9.60
N SER A 334 -8.95 -37.64 -10.36
CA SER A 334 -9.43 -37.39 -11.72
C SER A 334 -10.71 -36.55 -11.73
N GLY A 335 -11.64 -36.84 -10.83
CA GLY A 335 -12.87 -36.05 -10.65
C GLY A 335 -12.56 -34.60 -10.27
N LEU A 336 -11.61 -34.38 -9.36
CA LEU A 336 -11.20 -33.05 -8.92
C LEU A 336 -10.50 -32.25 -10.04
N ARG A 337 -9.72 -32.92 -10.91
CA ARG A 337 -9.19 -32.30 -12.13
C ARG A 337 -10.30 -31.86 -13.09
N GLY A 338 -11.31 -32.71 -13.28
CA GLY A 338 -12.51 -32.37 -14.04
C GLY A 338 -13.24 -31.17 -13.45
N TRP A 339 -13.49 -31.19 -12.13
CA TRP A 339 -14.12 -30.10 -11.39
C TRP A 339 -13.40 -28.75 -11.57
N CYS A 340 -12.07 -28.76 -11.54
CA CYS A 340 -11.25 -27.57 -11.80
C CYS A 340 -11.40 -27.08 -13.24
N ALA A 341 -11.27 -28.00 -14.22
CA ALA A 341 -11.40 -27.66 -15.63
C ALA A 341 -12.79 -27.08 -15.95
N ASP A 342 -13.84 -27.67 -15.38
CA ASP A 342 -15.22 -27.22 -15.53
C ASP A 342 -15.44 -25.82 -15.00
N ARG A 343 -14.62 -25.33 -14.05
CA ARG A 343 -14.71 -23.99 -13.45
C ARG A 343 -13.62 -23.03 -13.92
N LEU A 344 -12.85 -23.43 -14.94
CA LEU A 344 -11.71 -22.66 -15.44
C LEU A 344 -10.70 -22.33 -14.32
N LEU A 345 -10.33 -23.37 -13.57
CA LEU A 345 -9.29 -23.32 -12.54
C LEU A 345 -8.09 -24.18 -12.96
N SER A 346 -6.90 -23.66 -12.69
CA SER A 346 -5.65 -24.38 -12.85
C SER A 346 -5.44 -25.36 -11.69
N TYR A 347 -5.68 -26.66 -11.93
CA TYR A 347 -5.46 -27.70 -10.92
C TYR A 347 -4.04 -27.70 -10.31
N PRO A 348 -2.95 -27.52 -11.08
CA PRO A 348 -1.60 -27.40 -10.52
C PRO A 348 -1.46 -26.23 -9.53
N ARG A 349 -1.98 -25.04 -9.86
CA ARG A 349 -1.94 -23.87 -8.97
C ARG A 349 -2.82 -24.05 -7.73
N MET A 350 -3.96 -24.72 -7.84
CA MET A 350 -4.76 -25.10 -6.67
C MET A 350 -3.98 -26.01 -5.72
N ARG A 351 -3.21 -26.97 -6.27
CA ARG A 351 -2.34 -27.82 -5.44
C ARG A 351 -1.19 -27.05 -4.81
N GLU A 352 -0.56 -26.15 -5.57
CA GLU A 352 0.49 -25.25 -5.07
C GLU A 352 -0.02 -24.40 -3.90
N TRP A 353 -1.23 -23.83 -4.04
CA TRP A 353 -1.89 -23.08 -2.98
C TRP A 353 -2.08 -23.93 -1.72
N ARG A 354 -2.64 -25.14 -1.87
CA ARG A 354 -2.84 -26.05 -0.73
C ARG A 354 -1.55 -26.39 -0.02
N GLU A 355 -0.50 -26.66 -0.78
CA GLU A 355 0.80 -27.03 -0.24
C GLU A 355 1.45 -25.87 0.50
N LEU A 356 1.42 -24.66 -0.06
CA LEU A 356 1.92 -23.46 0.62
C LEU A 356 1.12 -23.17 1.90
N HIS A 357 -0.21 -23.26 1.83
CA HIS A 357 -1.09 -23.12 3.00
C HIS A 357 -0.72 -24.15 4.09
N ARG A 358 -0.50 -25.41 3.71
CA ARG A 358 -0.09 -26.47 4.65
C ARG A 358 1.26 -26.19 5.27
N GLN A 359 2.26 -25.77 4.49
CA GLN A 359 3.60 -25.44 4.98
C GLN A 359 3.55 -24.30 6.00
N LEU A 360 2.86 -23.20 5.66
CA LEU A 360 2.67 -22.07 6.57
C LEU A 360 1.89 -22.48 7.82
N LYS A 361 0.81 -23.26 7.68
CA LYS A 361 0.04 -23.78 8.83
C LYS A 361 0.95 -24.53 9.81
N LEU A 362 1.76 -25.46 9.31
CA LEU A 362 2.65 -26.26 10.15
C LEU A 362 3.72 -25.40 10.82
N GLN A 363 4.29 -24.43 10.10
CA GLN A 363 5.25 -23.50 10.67
C GLN A 363 4.62 -22.68 11.80
N LEU A 364 3.47 -22.05 11.55
CA LEU A 364 2.76 -21.24 12.54
C LEU A 364 2.40 -22.05 13.79
N GLN A 365 1.91 -23.28 13.62
CA GLN A 365 1.62 -24.17 14.75
C GLN A 365 2.88 -24.58 15.51
N GLY A 366 4.00 -24.80 14.80
CA GLY A 366 5.31 -25.05 15.40
C GLY A 366 5.82 -23.86 16.23
N ASP A 367 5.51 -22.64 15.80
CA ASP A 367 5.80 -21.39 16.52
C ASP A 367 4.78 -21.10 17.66
N GLY A 368 3.84 -22.02 17.93
CA GLY A 368 2.87 -21.93 19.02
C GLY A 368 1.60 -21.14 18.70
N TRP A 369 1.36 -20.79 17.43
CA TRP A 369 0.18 -20.03 17.02
C TRP A 369 -1.03 -20.95 16.90
N SER A 370 -2.21 -20.41 17.20
CA SER A 370 -3.46 -21.17 17.27
C SER A 370 -4.47 -20.64 16.27
N LEU A 371 -4.98 -21.54 15.42
CA LEU A 371 -6.07 -21.26 14.51
C LEU A 371 -7.38 -21.05 15.28
N ASN A 372 -8.22 -20.12 14.83
CA ASN A 372 -9.55 -19.89 15.41
C ASN A 372 -10.47 -21.09 15.16
N ALA A 373 -11.25 -21.46 16.19
CA ALA A 373 -12.22 -22.56 16.14
C ALA A 373 -13.50 -22.16 15.40
N GLU A 374 -13.97 -20.93 15.64
CA GLU A 374 -15.15 -20.37 14.97
C GLU A 374 -14.73 -19.47 13.80
N PRO A 375 -15.54 -19.37 12.73
CA PRO A 375 -15.28 -18.46 11.62
C PRO A 375 -15.19 -17.00 12.08
N ALA A 376 -14.18 -16.29 11.57
CA ALA A 376 -13.98 -14.88 11.91
C ALA A 376 -15.08 -13.98 11.34
N SER A 377 -15.43 -12.92 12.07
CA SER A 377 -16.32 -11.88 11.54
C SER A 377 -15.67 -11.11 10.39
N PHE A 378 -16.50 -10.47 9.55
CA PHE A 378 -16.02 -9.60 8.48
C PHE A 378 -15.06 -8.55 9.02
N GLU A 379 -15.43 -7.88 10.11
CA GLU A 379 -14.67 -6.79 10.71
C GLU A 379 -13.31 -7.26 11.23
N LEU A 380 -13.25 -8.38 11.97
CA LEU A 380 -12.00 -8.87 12.57
C LEU A 380 -10.97 -9.24 11.50
N LEU A 381 -11.40 -9.98 10.47
CA LEU A 381 -10.55 -10.35 9.35
C LEU A 381 -10.07 -9.11 8.58
N HIS A 382 -10.97 -8.19 8.23
CA HIS A 382 -10.61 -7.03 7.43
C HIS A 382 -9.79 -6.00 8.21
N GLN A 383 -9.92 -5.93 9.53
CA GLN A 383 -8.97 -5.19 10.37
C GLN A 383 -7.57 -5.81 10.35
N ALA A 384 -7.45 -7.14 10.36
CA ALA A 384 -6.16 -7.81 10.22
C ALA A 384 -5.52 -7.51 8.84
N ILE A 385 -6.29 -7.64 7.76
CA ILE A 385 -5.86 -7.29 6.38
C ILE A 385 -5.46 -5.81 6.28
N LEU A 386 -6.20 -4.92 6.93
CA LEU A 386 -5.90 -3.49 6.89
C LEU A 386 -4.51 -3.18 7.47
N THR A 387 -4.00 -3.93 8.45
CA THR A 387 -2.63 -3.72 8.97
C THR A 387 -1.54 -3.93 7.92
N ALA A 388 -1.78 -4.82 6.95
CA ALA A 388 -0.85 -5.11 5.86
C ALA A 388 -0.91 -4.07 4.73
N PHE A 389 -2.04 -3.40 4.57
CA PHE A 389 -2.34 -2.56 3.41
C PHE A 389 -2.88 -1.16 3.77
N VAL A 390 -2.58 -0.65 4.97
CA VAL A 390 -3.15 0.60 5.48
C VAL A 390 -2.87 1.81 4.60
N SER A 391 -1.73 1.84 3.91
CA SER A 391 -1.40 2.92 2.97
C SER A 391 -2.09 2.81 1.61
N GLN A 392 -2.88 1.76 1.39
CA GLN A 392 -3.61 1.46 0.16
C GLN A 392 -5.13 1.58 0.36
N VAL A 393 -5.56 2.45 1.28
CA VAL A 393 -6.97 2.82 1.47
C VAL A 393 -7.41 3.91 0.50
N GLY A 394 -8.73 4.07 0.32
CA GLY A 394 -9.28 5.17 -0.47
C GLY A 394 -10.69 5.59 -0.06
N GLU A 395 -10.94 6.89 -0.10
CA GLU A 395 -12.26 7.53 0.03
C GLU A 395 -12.83 7.78 -1.38
N ARG A 396 -14.05 7.33 -1.65
CA ARG A 396 -14.73 7.51 -2.94
C ARG A 396 -14.92 8.99 -3.23
N THR A 397 -14.63 9.39 -4.45
CA THR A 397 -14.87 10.74 -4.98
C THR A 397 -16.13 10.77 -5.86
N ASP A 398 -16.55 11.97 -6.26
CA ASP A 398 -17.70 12.16 -7.16
C ASP A 398 -17.48 11.53 -8.55
N LYS A 399 -16.22 11.31 -8.97
CA LYS A 399 -15.85 10.77 -10.28
C LYS A 399 -15.75 9.23 -10.32
N GLN A 400 -16.36 8.54 -9.34
CA GLN A 400 -16.36 7.08 -9.22
C GLN A 400 -14.95 6.45 -9.14
N ASP A 401 -13.97 7.23 -8.70
CA ASP A 401 -12.64 6.76 -8.32
C ASP A 401 -12.39 7.03 -6.83
N TYR A 402 -11.29 6.52 -6.30
CA TYR A 402 -10.95 6.61 -4.88
C TYR A 402 -9.71 7.48 -4.68
N ARG A 403 -9.81 8.45 -3.76
CA ARG A 403 -8.67 9.24 -3.28
C ARG A 403 -8.02 8.53 -2.12
N GLY A 404 -6.77 8.13 -2.28
CA GLY A 404 -5.96 7.47 -1.27
C GLY A 404 -4.89 8.36 -0.64
N PRO A 405 -4.11 7.82 0.31
CA PRO A 405 -2.97 8.51 0.92
C PRO A 405 -1.98 9.03 -0.12
N ARG A 406 -1.24 10.11 0.22
CA ARG A 406 -0.24 10.77 -0.65
C ARG A 406 -0.82 11.32 -1.96
N GLY A 407 -2.10 11.70 -1.94
CA GLY A 407 -2.80 12.30 -3.09
C GLY A 407 -3.08 11.33 -4.25
N ARG A 408 -2.94 10.02 -4.04
CA ARG A 408 -3.17 9.02 -5.08
C ARG A 408 -4.65 8.96 -5.46
N ARG A 409 -4.92 8.67 -6.73
CA ARG A 409 -6.27 8.35 -7.21
C ARG A 409 -6.23 7.04 -7.97
N PHE A 410 -7.11 6.11 -7.60
CA PHE A 410 -7.19 4.80 -8.24
C PHE A 410 -8.64 4.38 -8.47
N ARG A 411 -8.85 3.51 -9.46
CA ARG A 411 -10.16 2.91 -9.74
C ARG A 411 -10.14 1.44 -9.35
N PRO A 412 -11.29 0.85 -8.97
CA PRO A 412 -11.36 -0.60 -8.84
C PRO A 412 -11.02 -1.29 -10.16
N PHE A 413 -10.29 -2.39 -10.08
CA PHE A 413 -10.05 -3.23 -11.25
C PHE A 413 -11.38 -3.81 -11.76
N PRO A 414 -11.65 -3.85 -13.08
CA PRO A 414 -12.97 -4.22 -13.60
C PRO A 414 -13.48 -5.61 -13.17
N ALA A 415 -12.59 -6.55 -12.87
CA ALA A 415 -12.96 -7.89 -12.42
C ALA A 415 -13.40 -7.96 -10.94
N SER A 416 -13.05 -6.95 -10.14
CA SER A 416 -13.40 -6.86 -8.70
C SER A 416 -14.91 -6.79 -8.51
N ALA A 417 -15.42 -7.44 -7.47
CA ALA A 417 -16.83 -7.30 -7.06
C ALA A 417 -17.16 -5.84 -6.68
N LEU A 418 -16.18 -5.08 -6.21
CA LEU A 418 -16.32 -3.69 -5.78
C LEU A 418 -16.32 -2.69 -6.95
N ALA A 419 -16.12 -3.12 -8.20
CA ALA A 419 -16.11 -2.23 -9.35
C ALA A 419 -17.44 -1.48 -9.54
N ARG A 420 -18.55 -2.06 -9.09
CA ARG A 420 -19.89 -1.44 -9.14
C ARG A 420 -20.40 -1.01 -7.75
N SER A 421 -19.91 -1.63 -6.67
CA SER A 421 -20.49 -1.51 -5.33
C SER A 421 -19.45 -1.25 -4.23
N GLY A 422 -18.31 -0.62 -4.53
CA GLY A 422 -17.21 -0.48 -3.56
C GLY A 422 -17.46 0.38 -2.30
N GLY A 423 -18.65 0.95 -2.10
CA GLY A 423 -18.95 1.77 -0.91
C GLY A 423 -18.14 3.07 -0.86
N ARG A 424 -18.16 3.76 0.30
CA ARG A 424 -17.46 5.04 0.49
C ARG A 424 -15.96 4.85 0.76
N TRP A 425 -15.59 3.81 1.50
CA TRP A 425 -14.22 3.55 1.91
C TRP A 425 -13.81 2.13 1.52
N VAL A 426 -12.62 2.01 0.95
CA VAL A 426 -12.04 0.73 0.51
C VAL A 426 -10.58 0.62 0.89
N MET A 427 -10.07 -0.60 0.90
CA MET A 427 -8.65 -0.91 0.81
C MET A 427 -8.38 -1.79 -0.42
N ALA A 428 -7.13 -1.82 -0.88
CA ALA A 428 -6.64 -2.71 -1.92
C ALA A 428 -5.36 -3.42 -1.45
N ALA A 429 -5.18 -4.70 -1.79
CA ALA A 429 -3.91 -5.39 -1.51
C ALA A 429 -2.78 -4.88 -2.43
N GLN A 430 -3.13 -4.52 -3.66
CA GLN A 430 -2.18 -4.06 -4.67
C GLN A 430 -2.73 -2.87 -5.45
N LEU A 431 -1.85 -1.91 -5.69
CA LEU A 431 -2.05 -0.83 -6.66
C LEU A 431 -1.16 -1.10 -7.90
N LEU A 432 -1.79 -1.25 -9.07
CA LEU A 432 -1.11 -1.52 -10.33
C LEU A 432 -1.35 -0.40 -11.33
N GLU A 433 -0.27 0.17 -11.86
CA GLU A 433 -0.34 1.21 -12.90
C GLU A 433 -0.24 0.60 -14.30
N THR A 434 -1.25 0.86 -15.12
CA THR A 434 -1.26 0.53 -16.57
C THR A 434 -1.41 1.81 -17.40
N ARG A 435 -2.61 2.12 -17.89
CA ARG A 435 -3.00 3.45 -18.41
C ARG A 435 -3.54 4.38 -17.34
N GLN A 436 -4.04 3.80 -16.26
CA GLN A 436 -4.49 4.46 -15.04
C GLN A 436 -4.15 3.54 -13.86
N LEU A 437 -4.22 4.08 -12.65
CA LEU A 437 -3.95 3.33 -11.42
C LEU A 437 -5.19 2.51 -11.03
N TYR A 438 -5.01 1.20 -10.87
CA TYR A 438 -6.06 0.29 -10.44
C TYR A 438 -5.76 -0.31 -9.07
N GLY A 439 -6.81 -0.45 -8.24
CA GLY A 439 -6.80 -1.26 -7.03
C GLY A 439 -7.23 -2.69 -7.36
N LEU A 440 -6.44 -3.67 -6.92
CA LEU A 440 -6.71 -5.09 -7.05
C LEU A 440 -6.87 -5.71 -5.66
N GLN A 441 -7.68 -6.78 -5.59
CA GLN A 441 -8.03 -7.47 -4.34
C GLN A 441 -8.56 -6.46 -3.31
N MET A 442 -9.75 -5.94 -3.59
CA MET A 442 -10.33 -4.83 -2.83
C MET A 442 -11.33 -5.31 -1.79
N ALA A 443 -11.49 -4.51 -0.73
CA ALA A 443 -12.57 -4.70 0.22
C ALA A 443 -13.06 -3.38 0.80
N ARG A 444 -14.34 -3.38 1.22
CA ARG A 444 -14.92 -2.28 1.98
C ARG A 444 -14.28 -2.24 3.37
N ILE A 445 -14.05 -1.04 3.87
CA ILE A 445 -13.55 -0.82 5.23
C ILE A 445 -14.37 0.24 5.94
N ASP A 446 -14.34 0.22 7.27
CA ASP A 446 -14.72 1.37 8.09
C ASP A 446 -13.48 2.22 8.39
N PRO A 447 -13.48 3.54 8.10
CA PRO A 447 -12.34 4.41 8.39
C PRO A 447 -11.97 4.45 9.88
N ARG A 448 -12.92 4.16 10.79
CA ARG A 448 -12.66 4.11 12.24
C ARG A 448 -11.66 3.02 12.64
N TRP A 449 -11.46 2.01 11.79
CA TRP A 449 -10.47 0.96 12.03
C TRP A 449 -9.04 1.47 11.87
N ILE A 450 -8.80 2.54 11.11
CA ILE A 450 -7.44 3.00 10.78
C ILE A 450 -6.73 3.55 12.02
N GLU A 451 -7.39 4.37 12.83
CA GLU A 451 -6.76 5.00 14.00
C GLU A 451 -6.16 4.01 15.02
N PRO A 452 -6.90 3.00 15.52
CA PRO A 452 -6.32 2.04 16.45
C PRO A 452 -5.25 1.13 15.83
N LEU A 453 -5.26 0.93 14.51
CA LEU A 453 -4.32 0.02 13.82
C LEU A 453 -3.04 0.71 13.35
N ALA A 454 -3.09 2.00 13.05
CA ALA A 454 -2.02 2.75 12.40
C ALA A 454 -1.79 4.11 13.04
N GLY A 455 -2.01 4.23 14.36
CA GLY A 455 -1.84 5.48 15.09
C GLY A 455 -0.43 6.09 14.96
N HIS A 456 0.62 5.26 14.80
CA HIS A 456 1.99 5.70 14.56
C HIS A 456 2.21 6.34 13.18
N LEU A 457 1.25 6.21 12.26
CA LEU A 457 1.27 6.79 10.92
C LEU A 457 0.38 8.03 10.78
N LEU A 458 -0.40 8.34 11.82
CA LEU A 458 -1.36 9.43 11.77
C LEU A 458 -0.72 10.75 12.20
N GLU A 459 -0.94 11.76 11.39
CA GLU A 459 -0.68 13.15 11.76
C GLU A 459 -1.94 13.74 12.41
N ARG A 460 -1.77 14.37 13.57
CA ARG A 460 -2.85 15.03 14.32
C ARG A 460 -2.74 16.53 14.11
N GLN A 461 -3.81 17.16 13.64
CA GLN A 461 -3.89 18.60 13.47
C GLN A 461 -4.97 19.16 14.38
N HIS A 462 -4.60 20.10 15.26
CA HIS A 462 -5.50 20.75 16.20
C HIS A 462 -5.75 22.20 15.78
N TYR A 463 -7.00 22.65 15.84
CA TYR A 463 -7.41 24.00 15.44
C TYR A 463 -8.66 24.47 16.21
N GLU A 464 -8.98 25.77 16.10
CA GLU A 464 -10.16 26.39 16.72
C GLU A 464 -10.25 26.11 18.23
N ALA A 465 -9.20 26.49 18.99
CA ALA A 465 -9.24 26.46 20.45
C ALA A 465 -10.32 27.41 20.99
N HIS A 466 -11.20 26.89 21.84
CA HIS A 466 -12.34 27.63 22.38
C HIS A 466 -12.72 27.16 23.78
N TRP A 467 -13.36 28.04 24.54
CA TRP A 467 -13.91 27.73 25.85
C TRP A 467 -15.32 27.14 25.74
N ASP A 468 -15.60 26.07 26.48
CA ASP A 468 -16.96 25.53 26.66
C ASP A 468 -17.48 25.92 28.05
N ALA A 469 -18.46 26.84 28.07
CA ALA A 469 -19.05 27.35 29.30
C ALA A 469 -19.91 26.31 30.05
N ASP A 470 -20.44 25.30 29.37
CA ASP A 470 -21.30 24.27 29.97
C ASP A 470 -20.45 23.26 30.72
N GLN A 471 -19.30 22.92 30.15
CA GLN A 471 -18.36 21.98 30.75
C GLN A 471 -17.25 22.66 31.55
N ALA A 472 -17.18 23.99 31.52
CA ALA A 472 -16.15 24.80 32.15
C ALA A 472 -14.74 24.30 31.83
N GLN A 473 -14.44 24.06 30.56
CA GLN A 473 -13.13 23.59 30.11
C GLN A 473 -12.82 24.03 28.68
N ALA A 474 -11.53 24.13 28.33
CA ALA A 474 -11.08 24.45 26.99
C ALA A 474 -11.10 23.22 26.06
N TRP A 475 -11.59 23.42 24.84
CA TRP A 475 -11.71 22.42 23.78
C TRP A 475 -11.10 22.92 22.48
N CYS A 476 -10.76 22.00 21.59
CA CYS A 476 -10.42 22.29 20.20
C CYS A 476 -10.98 21.20 19.27
N TYR A 477 -10.83 21.40 17.97
CA TYR A 477 -11.12 20.38 16.96
C TYR A 477 -9.83 19.71 16.49
N GLU A 478 -9.92 18.42 16.21
CA GLU A 478 -8.84 17.57 15.72
C GLU A 478 -9.22 16.93 14.39
N ASP A 479 -8.30 17.03 13.44
CA ASP A 479 -8.29 16.25 12.21
C ASP A 479 -7.17 15.19 12.29
N LEU A 480 -7.47 13.96 11.86
CA LEU A 480 -6.49 12.89 11.71
C LEU A 480 -6.20 12.63 10.24
N LEU A 481 -4.95 12.73 9.86
CA LEU A 481 -4.49 12.55 8.49
C LEU A 481 -3.60 11.31 8.38
N LEU A 482 -3.95 10.40 7.46
CA LEU A 482 -3.09 9.29 7.05
C LEU A 482 -2.34 9.68 5.78
N TYR A 483 -1.08 10.10 5.92
CA TYR A 483 -0.27 10.65 4.82
C TYR A 483 -1.04 11.68 3.96
N GLY A 484 -1.70 12.63 4.61
CA GLY A 484 -2.50 13.68 3.98
C GLY A 484 -3.93 13.29 3.58
N LEU A 485 -4.35 12.02 3.74
CA LEU A 485 -5.76 11.65 3.57
C LEU A 485 -6.51 11.83 4.90
N PRO A 486 -7.54 12.70 4.98
CA PRO A 486 -8.29 12.86 6.23
C PRO A 486 -9.17 11.64 6.50
N ILE A 487 -8.93 11.01 7.65
CA ILE A 487 -9.67 9.83 8.14
C ILE A 487 -10.73 10.26 9.15
N VAL A 488 -10.38 11.18 10.05
CA VAL A 488 -11.30 11.80 11.02
C VAL A 488 -11.25 13.31 10.78
N ARG A 489 -12.42 13.95 10.75
CA ARG A 489 -12.56 15.39 10.54
C ARG A 489 -13.34 16.00 11.70
N ARG A 490 -12.85 17.13 12.22
CA ARG A 490 -13.50 17.99 13.20
C ARG A 490 -13.92 17.22 14.46
N ARG A 491 -13.09 16.28 14.94
CA ARG A 491 -13.33 15.58 16.20
C ARG A 491 -13.08 16.54 17.35
N ARG A 492 -14.05 16.68 18.25
CA ARG A 492 -13.90 17.55 19.41
C ARG A 492 -13.03 16.88 20.47
N VAL A 493 -11.93 17.53 20.89
CA VAL A 493 -10.98 17.01 21.90
C VAL A 493 -10.64 18.07 22.94
N ARG A 494 -10.31 17.62 24.16
CA ARG A 494 -9.94 18.53 25.25
C ARG A 494 -8.60 19.17 24.94
N LEU A 495 -8.50 20.48 25.17
CA LEU A 495 -7.27 21.22 24.89
C LEU A 495 -6.20 21.01 25.98
N ALA A 496 -6.60 20.88 27.24
CA ALA A 496 -5.67 20.83 28.37
C ALA A 496 -4.56 19.76 28.27
N PRO A 497 -4.81 18.52 27.80
CA PRO A 497 -3.74 17.53 27.60
C PRO A 497 -2.81 17.81 26.42
N LEU A 498 -3.20 18.68 25.49
CA LEU A 498 -2.50 18.99 24.25
C LEU A 498 -1.68 20.26 24.37
N ASP A 499 -2.30 21.31 24.90
CA ASP A 499 -1.70 22.61 25.18
C ASP A 499 -2.23 23.14 26.53
N PRO A 500 -1.57 22.77 27.64
CA PRO A 500 -1.97 23.21 28.97
C PRO A 500 -1.92 24.73 29.14
N ALA A 501 -1.00 25.41 28.43
CA ALA A 501 -0.81 26.84 28.55
C ALA A 501 -1.97 27.61 27.90
N GLN A 502 -2.31 27.25 26.66
CA GLN A 502 -3.46 27.85 25.97
C GLN A 502 -4.78 27.49 26.66
N ALA A 503 -4.91 26.26 27.19
CA ALA A 503 -6.08 25.88 27.98
C ALA A 503 -6.22 26.73 29.25
N ARG A 504 -5.12 27.00 29.95
CA ARG A 504 -5.09 27.88 31.12
C ARG A 504 -5.44 29.31 30.74
N GLU A 505 -4.90 29.84 29.66
CA GLU A 505 -5.24 31.19 29.17
C GLU A 505 -6.75 31.32 28.93
N LEU A 506 -7.35 30.37 28.22
CA LEU A 506 -8.80 30.33 27.98
C LEU A 506 -9.59 30.20 29.27
N PHE A 507 -9.13 29.36 30.22
CA PHE A 507 -9.77 29.20 31.51
C PHE A 507 -9.75 30.48 32.35
N LEU A 508 -8.60 31.15 32.46
CA LEU A 508 -8.48 32.39 33.22
C LEU A 508 -9.36 33.48 32.59
N ARG A 509 -9.25 33.68 31.27
CA ARG A 509 -9.95 34.75 30.56
C ARG A 509 -11.46 34.51 30.47
N HIS A 510 -11.88 33.37 29.93
CA HIS A 510 -13.30 33.09 29.74
C HIS A 510 -13.95 32.58 31.02
N GLY A 511 -13.31 31.62 31.70
CA GLY A 511 -13.83 31.03 32.93
C GLY A 511 -13.86 32.04 34.09
N LEU A 512 -12.73 32.62 34.47
CA LEU A 512 -12.66 33.45 35.68
C LEU A 512 -12.99 34.92 35.45
N VAL A 513 -12.32 35.57 34.48
CA VAL A 513 -12.47 37.02 34.25
C VAL A 513 -13.85 37.34 33.69
N ARG A 514 -14.26 36.69 32.59
CA ARG A 514 -15.61 36.91 32.02
C ARG A 514 -16.71 36.15 32.77
N GLY A 515 -16.34 35.19 33.61
CA GLY A 515 -17.31 34.39 34.34
C GLY A 515 -18.20 33.54 33.43
N GLU A 516 -17.70 33.03 32.31
CA GLU A 516 -18.45 32.26 31.30
C GLU A 516 -18.55 30.78 31.68
N TRP A 517 -19.26 30.47 32.75
CA TRP A 517 -19.51 29.10 33.19
C TRP A 517 -20.91 28.99 33.79
N ARG A 518 -21.60 27.90 33.49
CA ARG A 518 -22.97 27.66 33.98
C ARG A 518 -23.02 27.06 35.39
N ILE A 519 -21.89 26.64 35.94
CA ILE A 519 -21.80 26.03 37.26
C ILE A 519 -21.95 27.08 38.35
N ARG A 520 -22.88 26.87 39.29
CA ARG A 520 -23.09 27.77 40.44
C ARG A 520 -22.13 27.42 41.57
N HIS A 521 -21.25 28.36 41.93
CA HIS A 521 -20.41 28.26 43.13
C HIS A 521 -20.33 29.63 43.82
N PRO A 522 -20.36 29.70 45.17
CA PRO A 522 -20.42 30.98 45.90
C PRO A 522 -19.30 31.96 45.57
N VAL A 523 -18.04 31.48 45.48
CA VAL A 523 -16.88 32.32 45.13
C VAL A 523 -17.06 32.98 43.75
N LEU A 524 -17.65 32.27 42.81
CA LEU A 524 -17.83 32.74 41.44
C LEU A 524 -19.01 33.70 41.32
N ALA A 525 -20.07 33.44 42.09
CA ALA A 525 -21.17 34.38 42.24
C ALA A 525 -20.69 35.70 42.84
N GLN A 526 -19.80 35.63 43.85
CA GLN A 526 -19.16 36.82 44.43
C GLN A 526 -18.31 37.55 43.39
N HIS A 527 -17.44 36.85 42.64
CA HIS A 527 -16.64 37.48 41.58
C HIS A 527 -17.54 38.20 40.57
N ARG A 528 -18.59 37.55 40.08
CA ARG A 528 -19.54 38.15 39.13
C ARG A 528 -20.24 39.39 39.70
N GLN A 529 -20.63 39.35 40.97
CA GLN A 529 -21.21 40.52 41.63
C GLN A 529 -20.22 41.70 41.67
N VAL A 530 -18.96 41.43 42.03
CA VAL A 530 -17.91 42.45 42.11
C VAL A 530 -17.58 43.04 40.73
N PHE A 531 -17.51 42.22 39.68
CA PHE A 531 -17.37 42.71 38.29
C PHE A 531 -18.56 43.61 37.87
N ASN A 532 -19.80 43.21 38.17
CA ASN A 532 -20.99 44.00 37.86
C ASN A 532 -21.03 45.33 38.63
N GLU A 533 -20.64 45.33 39.91
CA GLU A 533 -20.56 46.54 40.75
C GLU A 533 -19.51 47.53 40.21
N ALA A 534 -18.35 47.02 39.77
CA ALA A 534 -17.30 47.83 39.18
C ALA A 534 -17.74 48.47 37.85
N GLN A 535 -18.37 47.70 36.96
CA GLN A 535 -18.91 48.21 35.69
C GLN A 535 -20.01 49.27 35.91
N ALA A 536 -20.95 49.02 36.82
CA ALA A 536 -22.03 49.98 37.11
C ALA A 536 -21.48 51.31 37.66
N LYS A 537 -20.40 51.26 38.45
CA LYS A 537 -19.73 52.47 38.95
C LYS A 537 -18.99 53.23 37.85
N GLU A 538 -18.30 52.53 36.94
CA GLU A 538 -17.65 53.16 35.78
C GLU A 538 -18.68 53.88 34.88
N GLU A 539 -19.82 53.25 34.63
CA GLU A 539 -20.95 53.85 33.90
C GLU A 539 -21.53 55.08 34.62
N LYS A 540 -21.70 55.01 35.96
CA LYS A 540 -22.18 56.12 36.79
C LYS A 540 -21.25 57.33 36.73
N LEU A 541 -19.93 57.08 36.72
CA LEU A 541 -18.89 58.12 36.61
C LEU A 541 -18.69 58.63 35.17
N ARG A 542 -19.30 57.98 34.17
CA ARG A 542 -19.19 58.30 32.73
C ARG A 542 -17.75 58.42 32.22
N ARG A 543 -16.80 57.73 32.87
CA ARG A 543 -15.37 57.79 32.56
C ARG A 543 -14.88 56.39 32.25
N ARG A 544 -14.64 56.11 30.97
CA ARG A 544 -14.12 54.82 30.50
C ARG A 544 -12.63 54.69 30.79
N GLY A 545 -12.19 53.47 31.09
CA GLY A 545 -10.79 53.12 31.29
C GLY A 545 -10.34 53.22 32.75
N LEU A 546 -11.25 53.12 33.71
CA LEU A 546 -10.91 53.05 35.15
C LEU A 546 -10.68 51.62 35.63
N LEU A 547 -11.14 50.63 34.85
CA LEU A 547 -11.00 49.21 35.17
C LEU A 547 -9.83 48.59 34.42
N ARG A 548 -9.16 47.65 35.08
CA ARG A 548 -8.16 46.77 34.48
C ARG A 548 -8.74 46.01 33.31
N ASP A 549 -7.92 45.77 32.30
CA ASP A 549 -8.35 45.00 31.15
C ASP A 549 -8.41 43.49 31.45
N GLU A 550 -8.91 42.71 30.48
CA GLU A 550 -9.04 41.27 30.66
C GLU A 550 -7.70 40.55 30.88
N LEU A 551 -6.61 41.07 30.31
CA LEU A 551 -5.28 40.46 30.41
C LEU A 551 -4.70 40.69 31.81
N GLU A 552 -4.79 41.92 32.32
CA GLU A 552 -4.41 42.28 33.69
C GLU A 552 -5.20 41.49 34.72
N MET A 553 -6.52 41.34 34.50
CA MET A 553 -7.35 40.52 35.38
C MET A 553 -7.02 39.03 35.30
N ALA A 554 -6.69 38.50 34.11
CA ALA A 554 -6.24 37.13 33.97
C ALA A 554 -4.92 36.91 34.72
N GLN A 555 -3.96 37.84 34.65
CA GLN A 555 -2.70 37.80 35.40
C GLN A 555 -2.91 37.87 36.90
N TRP A 556 -3.88 38.68 37.37
CA TRP A 556 -4.24 38.74 38.79
C TRP A 556 -4.67 37.36 39.32
N PHE A 557 -5.51 36.64 38.55
CA PHE A 557 -5.92 35.27 38.87
C PHE A 557 -4.74 34.28 38.75
N ASP A 558 -3.94 34.41 37.70
CA ASP A 558 -2.80 33.53 37.43
C ASP A 558 -1.81 33.50 38.60
N ALA A 559 -1.48 34.67 39.14
CA ALA A 559 -0.57 34.83 40.28
C ALA A 559 -1.07 34.19 41.59
N ARG A 560 -2.37 33.88 41.67
CA ARG A 560 -3.03 33.37 42.89
C ARG A 560 -3.48 31.91 42.78
N LEU A 561 -3.43 31.34 41.58
CA LEU A 561 -3.87 29.97 41.32
C LEU A 561 -2.69 29.07 40.97
N PRO A 562 -2.64 27.84 41.50
CA PRO A 562 -1.64 26.86 41.07
C PRO A 562 -1.58 26.70 39.56
N ALA A 563 -0.38 26.56 39.00
CA ALA A 563 -0.14 26.52 37.56
C ALA A 563 -0.86 25.35 36.84
N GLU A 564 -1.15 24.25 37.55
CA GLU A 564 -1.82 23.08 36.96
C GLU A 564 -3.32 23.28 36.72
N LEU A 565 -3.93 24.33 37.28
CA LEU A 565 -5.37 24.58 37.13
C LEU A 565 -5.69 25.18 35.76
N ASN A 566 -6.46 24.47 34.96
CA ASN A 566 -6.83 24.88 33.60
C ASN A 566 -8.29 24.54 33.24
N ASP A 567 -9.09 24.12 34.22
CA ASP A 567 -10.51 23.84 34.04
C ASP A 567 -11.30 24.10 35.34
N GLY A 568 -12.61 24.21 35.22
CA GLY A 568 -13.48 24.46 36.37
C GLY A 568 -13.51 23.30 37.37
N ARG A 569 -13.34 22.05 36.92
CA ARG A 569 -13.37 20.87 37.79
C ARG A 569 -12.18 20.85 38.75
N SER A 570 -10.99 21.13 38.25
CA SER A 570 -9.74 21.20 38.99
C SER A 570 -9.78 22.37 39.98
N LEU A 571 -10.30 23.54 39.58
CA LEU A 571 -10.51 24.65 40.51
C LEU A 571 -11.47 24.29 41.65
N LEU A 572 -12.63 23.70 41.35
CA LEU A 572 -13.61 23.32 42.38
C LEU A 572 -13.08 22.21 43.31
N ALA A 573 -12.22 21.33 42.81
CA ALA A 573 -11.52 20.35 43.64
C ALA A 573 -10.48 21.04 44.54
N TRP A 574 -9.73 21.99 44.00
CA TRP A 574 -8.73 22.77 44.73
C TRP A 574 -9.38 23.65 45.80
N LEU A 575 -10.46 24.39 45.50
CA LEU A 575 -11.18 25.25 46.47
C LEU A 575 -11.66 24.50 47.72
N ARG A 576 -12.05 23.23 47.57
CA ARG A 576 -12.47 22.38 48.69
C ARG A 576 -11.32 22.05 49.65
N ARG A 577 -10.09 22.00 49.15
CA ARG A 577 -8.87 21.69 49.91
C ARG A 577 -8.05 22.93 50.28
N ALA A 578 -8.32 24.05 49.62
CA ALA A 578 -7.64 25.31 49.85
C ALA A 578 -7.79 25.76 51.30
N ASP A 579 -6.69 26.19 51.90
CA ASP A 579 -6.70 26.78 53.24
C ASP A 579 -7.34 28.18 53.23
N GLU A 580 -7.54 28.74 54.42
CA GLU A 580 -8.20 30.04 54.56
C GLU A 580 -7.41 31.16 53.88
N SER A 581 -6.07 31.12 53.92
CA SER A 581 -5.22 32.13 53.30
C SER A 581 -5.34 32.13 51.77
N GLN A 582 -5.40 30.95 51.17
CA GLN A 582 -5.57 30.75 49.73
C GLN A 582 -6.96 31.18 49.24
N ARG A 583 -8.01 30.90 50.03
CA ARG A 583 -9.36 31.37 49.74
C ARG A 583 -9.46 32.88 49.86
N GLN A 584 -8.81 33.46 50.86
CA GLN A 584 -8.79 34.90 51.07
C GLN A 584 -8.03 35.62 49.95
N ALA A 585 -6.93 35.05 49.45
CA ALA A 585 -6.19 35.60 48.31
C ALA A 585 -7.03 35.69 47.02
N LEU A 586 -8.00 34.78 46.83
CA LEU A 586 -8.92 34.78 45.68
C LEU A 586 -10.18 35.61 45.89
N ARG A 587 -10.35 36.25 47.05
CA ARG A 587 -11.53 37.06 47.34
C ARG A 587 -11.42 38.40 46.63
N LEU A 588 -12.03 38.47 45.44
CA LEU A 588 -12.04 39.68 44.61
C LEU A 588 -12.76 40.84 45.31
N GLN A 589 -12.16 42.04 45.30
CA GLN A 589 -12.78 43.29 45.69
C GLN A 589 -12.83 44.28 44.51
N VAL A 590 -13.67 45.32 44.62
CA VAL A 590 -13.80 46.34 43.57
C VAL A 590 -12.47 47.07 43.33
N THR A 591 -11.65 47.27 44.36
CA THR A 591 -10.32 47.88 44.27
C THR A 591 -9.32 47.04 43.46
N ASP A 592 -9.45 45.71 43.46
CA ASP A 592 -8.60 44.82 42.65
C ASP A 592 -8.83 44.99 41.13
N LEU A 593 -10.00 45.51 40.75
CA LEU A 593 -10.39 45.76 39.36
C LEU A 593 -9.93 47.13 38.85
N LEU A 594 -9.39 48.00 39.70
CA LEU A 594 -8.97 49.34 39.32
C LEU A 594 -7.56 49.37 38.73
N ILE A 595 -7.36 50.21 37.71
CA ILE A 595 -6.00 50.53 37.25
C ILE A 595 -5.23 51.28 38.35
N PRO A 596 -3.90 51.11 38.46
CA PRO A 596 -3.09 51.75 39.49
C PRO A 596 -3.23 53.29 39.56
N GLU A 597 -3.53 53.94 38.43
CA GLU A 597 -3.68 55.39 38.34
C GLU A 597 -5.07 55.91 38.76
N ALA A 598 -6.05 55.01 38.96
CA ALA A 598 -7.37 55.37 39.48
C ALA A 598 -7.29 55.56 41.00
N ASN A 599 -6.91 56.77 41.44
CA ASN A 599 -6.82 57.13 42.86
C ASN A 599 -8.12 56.75 43.62
N ASP A 600 -7.98 56.00 44.73
CA ASP A 600 -9.07 55.59 45.64
C ASP A 600 -10.00 56.77 46.03
N SER A 601 -9.45 57.99 46.10
CA SER A 601 -10.19 59.20 46.47
C SER A 601 -11.26 59.67 45.47
N GLU A 602 -11.21 59.24 44.20
CA GLU A 602 -12.23 59.59 43.19
C GLU A 602 -13.48 58.70 43.30
N TRP A 603 -13.33 57.46 43.78
CA TRP A 603 -14.40 56.48 43.91
C TRP A 603 -15.33 56.74 45.11
N GLU A 604 -14.83 57.40 46.15
CA GLU A 604 -15.61 57.73 47.36
C GLU A 604 -16.39 59.05 47.25
N ARG A 605 -16.15 59.88 46.23
CA ARG A 605 -16.68 61.26 46.13
C ARG A 605 -18.10 61.41 45.60
N PHE A 606 -18.80 60.33 45.23
CA PHE A 606 -20.16 60.39 44.67
C PHE A 606 -21.17 59.49 45.42
N PRO A 607 -21.75 59.96 46.55
CA PRO A 607 -22.70 59.18 47.33
C PRO A 607 -23.99 58.83 46.56
N ASP A 608 -24.62 57.71 46.90
CA ASP A 608 -25.84 57.20 46.25
C ASP A 608 -27.10 58.04 46.54
N ARG A 609 -27.03 58.94 47.51
CA ARG A 609 -28.11 59.85 47.87
C ARG A 609 -27.53 61.22 48.19
N TRP A 610 -28.10 62.25 47.57
CA TRP A 610 -27.90 63.63 48.00
C TRP A 610 -28.63 63.80 49.33
N GLN A 611 -27.89 64.04 50.42
CA GLN A 611 -28.49 64.63 51.60
C GLN A 611 -28.62 66.12 51.31
N VAL A 612 -29.86 66.57 51.11
CA VAL A 612 -30.24 67.98 51.00
C VAL A 612 -30.45 68.53 52.40
#